data_AF-A0A4U9IBQ2-F1
#
_entry.id   AF-A0A4U9IBQ2-F1
#
_cell.length_a   1.000
_cell.length_b   1.000
_cell.length_c   1.000
_cell.angle_alpha   90.00
_cell.angle_beta   90.00
_cell.angle_gamma   90.00
#
_symmetry.space_group_name_H-M   'P 1'
#
loop_
_entity.id
_entity.type
_entity.pdbx_description
1 polymer ?
#
loop_
_entity_poly.entity_id
_entity_poly.type
_entity_poly.pdbx_seq_one_letter_code
_entity_poly.pdbx_strand_id
1 'polypeptide(L)' 'MAAVPVNEYQPVTLVYLARAVTPGTYTVPVPLVESMYVPQWRATGAASGPLIVVP' A
#
# COMPACT_ATOMS: atom_id res chain seq x y z
N MET A 1 -11.02 -0.28 2.22
CA MET A 1 -10.25 -1.54 2.10
C MET A 1 -10.70 -2.22 0.83
N ALA A 2 -9.76 -2.61 -0.04
CA ALA A 2 -10.08 -3.35 -1.26
C ALA A 2 -9.74 -4.83 -1.01
N ALA A 3 -10.64 -5.74 -1.39
CA ALA A 3 -10.40 -7.18 -1.33
C ALA A 3 -10.15 -7.70 -2.74
N VAL A 4 -9.01 -8.36 -2.95
CA VAL A 4 -8.65 -8.95 -4.25
C VAL A 4 -8.19 -10.39 -4.02
N PRO A 5 -8.72 -11.38 -4.77
CA PRO A 5 -8.21 -12.75 -4.69
C PRO A 5 -6.77 -12.80 -5.23
N VAL A 6 -5.88 -13.46 -4.51
CA VAL A 6 -4.46 -13.65 -4.90
C VAL A 6 -4.20 -15.13 -5.12
N ASN A 7 -3.62 -15.48 -6.26
CA ASN A 7 -3.25 -16.86 -6.63
C ASN A 7 -1.74 -16.94 -6.88
N GLU A 8 -1.12 -18.10 -6.58
CA GLU A 8 0.34 -18.30 -6.58
C GLU A 8 1.03 -17.97 -7.93
N TYR A 9 0.32 -18.11 -9.05
CA TYR A 9 0.84 -17.84 -10.40
C TYR A 9 0.25 -16.56 -11.04
N GLN A 10 -0.51 -15.76 -10.28
CA GLN A 10 -1.15 -14.53 -10.77
C GLN A 10 -0.88 -13.37 -9.79
N PRO A 11 0.26 -12.67 -9.93
CA PRO A 11 0.55 -11.51 -9.09
C PRO A 11 -0.49 -10.41 -9.31
N VAL A 12 -0.92 -9.79 -8.20
CA VAL A 12 -1.89 -8.69 -8.21
C VAL A 12 -1.15 -7.36 -8.04
N THR A 13 -1.42 -6.41 -8.94
CA THR A 13 -0.90 -5.04 -8.84
C THR A 13 -2.01 -4.10 -8.40
N LEU A 14 -1.84 -3.46 -7.23
CA LEU A 14 -2.74 -2.40 -6.75
C LEU A 14 -2.12 -1.04 -7.01
N VAL A 15 -2.90 -0.12 -7.58
CA VAL A 15 -2.50 1.28 -7.81
C VAL A 15 -3.37 2.18 -6.95
N TYR A 16 -2.74 3.14 -6.26
CA TYR A 16 -3.44 4.18 -5.49
C TYR A 16 -3.08 5.56 -6.03
N LEU A 17 -4.03 6.49 -5.98
CA LEU A 17 -3.80 7.91 -6.27
C LEU A 17 -3.59 8.64 -4.94
N ALA A 18 -2.47 9.34 -4.81
CA ALA A 18 -2.20 10.24 -3.69
C ALA A 18 -2.25 11.70 -4.17
N ARG A 19 -2.85 12.60 -3.37
CA ARG A 19 -2.87 14.04 -3.63
C ARG A 19 -1.96 14.76 -2.64
N ALA A 20 -0.96 15.44 -3.17
CA ALA A 20 -0.20 16.45 -2.44
C ALA A 20 -1.06 17.72 -2.29
N VAL A 21 -1.33 18.15 -1.06
CA VAL A 21 -2.25 19.29 -0.80
C VAL A 21 -1.52 20.44 -0.13
N THR A 22 -0.76 20.14 0.92
CA THR A 22 -0.01 21.11 1.70
C THR A 22 1.48 20.87 1.51
N PRO A 23 2.30 21.91 1.28
CA PRO A 23 3.76 21.77 1.25
C PRO A 23 4.28 21.19 2.57
N GLY A 24 5.17 20.21 2.46
CA GLY A 24 5.66 19.47 3.62
C GLY A 24 6.19 18.09 3.25
N THR A 25 6.78 17.40 4.24
CA THR A 25 7.25 16.02 4.11
C THR A 25 6.26 15.10 4.81
N TYR A 26 5.71 14.12 4.09
CA TYR A 26 4.71 13.19 4.60
C TYR A 26 5.23 11.75 4.57
N THR A 27 5.00 11.01 5.65
CA THR A 27 5.33 9.58 5.69
C THR A 27 4.32 8.80 4.85
N VAL A 28 4.81 8.03 3.87
CA VAL A 28 3.99 7.06 3.15
C VAL A 28 3.86 5.80 4.02
N PRO A 29 2.64 5.38 4.39
CA PRO A 29 2.47 4.15 5.17
C PRO A 29 2.90 2.93 4.36
N VAL A 30 3.43 1.92 5.06
CA VAL A 30 3.78 0.64 4.44
C VAL A 30 2.52 -0.05 3.87
N PRO A 31 2.61 -0.70 2.70
CA PRO A 31 1.50 -1.50 2.20
C PRO A 31 1.33 -2.76 3.04
N LEU A 32 0.09 -3.04 3.45
CA LEU A 32 -0.32 -4.22 4.20
C LEU A 32 -1.30 -5.04 3.37
N VAL A 33 -1.05 -6.35 3.28
CA VAL A 33 -1.99 -7.33 2.73
C VAL A 33 -2.24 -8.42 3.76
N GLU A 34 -3.51 -8.79 3.93
CA GLU A 34 -3.95 -9.86 4.82
C GLU A 34 -5.08 -10.67 4.19
N SER A 35 -5.12 -11.97 4.49
CA SER A 35 -6.25 -12.81 4.12
C SER A 35 -7.41 -12.56 5.07
N MET A 36 -8.61 -12.30 4.53
CA MET A 36 -9.81 -12.09 5.33
C MET A 36 -10.27 -13.35 6.08
N TYR A 37 -9.91 -14.55 5.60
CA TYR A 37 -10.35 -15.83 6.18
C TYR A 37 -9.25 -16.56 6.95
N VAL A 38 -7.98 -16.23 6.70
CA VAL A 38 -6.82 -16.86 7.35
C VAL A 38 -5.86 -15.75 7.82
N PRO A 39 -6.12 -15.08 8.96
CA PRO A 39 -5.42 -13.84 9.35
C PRO A 39 -3.92 -14.02 9.64
N GLN A 40 -3.47 -15.26 9.87
CA GLN A 40 -2.05 -15.59 9.96
C GLN A 40 -1.30 -15.37 8.63
N TRP A 41 -2.00 -15.34 7.50
CA TRP A 41 -1.44 -15.03 6.18
C TRP A 41 -1.48 -13.52 5.96
N ARG A 42 -0.34 -12.89 6.20
CA ARG A 42 -0.14 -11.45 6.04
C ARG A 42 1.24 -11.16 5.49
N ALA A 43 1.36 -10.08 4.73
CA ALA A 43 2.63 -9.54 4.30
C ALA A 43 2.64 -8.01 4.45
N THR A 44 3.78 -7.48 4.85
CA THR A 44 4.05 -6.04 4.93
C THR A 44 5.13 -5.71 3.91
N GLY A 45 4.85 -4.83 2.96
CA GLY A 45 5.85 -4.37 2.00
C GLY A 45 6.68 -3.20 2.54
N ALA A 46 7.71 -2.82 1.79
CA ALA A 46 8.48 -1.62 2.08
C ALA A 46 7.68 -0.36 1.69
N ALA A 47 7.78 0.69 2.51
CA ALA A 47 7.33 2.02 2.11
C ALA A 47 8.30 2.58 1.06
N SER A 48 7.79 3.32 0.09
CA SER A 48 8.56 3.96 -0.98
C SER A 48 9.40 5.17 -0.52
N GLY A 49 9.48 5.42 0.79
CA GLY A 49 10.09 6.61 1.37
C GLY A 49 9.10 7.77 1.59
N PRO A 50 9.57 8.91 2.11
CA PRO A 50 8.73 10.08 2.37
C PRO A 50 8.23 10.71 1.06
N LEU A 51 6.96 11.13 1.05
CA LEU A 51 6.37 11.96 0.01
C LEU A 51 6.72 13.43 0.30
N ILE A 52 7.48 14.06 -0.60
CA ILE A 52 7.86 15.46 -0.49
C ILE A 52 6.92 16.29 -1.35
N VAL A 53 6.22 17.24 -0.74
CA VAL A 53 5.35 18.21 -1.44
C VAL A 53 6.08 19.55 -1.49
N VAL A 54 6.48 19.95 -2.70
CA VAL A 54 7.07 21.27 -2.98
C VAL A 54 5.98 22.25 -3.46
N PRO A 55 6.10 23.55 -3.17
CA PRO A 55 5.24 24.60 -3.75
C PRO A 55 5.32 24.67 -5.28
#